data_AF-A0A935HL12-F1
#
_entry.id   AF-A0A935HL12-F1
#
_cell.length_a   1.000
_cell.length_b   1.000
_cell.length_c   1.000
_cell.angle_alpha   90.00
_cell.angle_beta   90.00
_cell.angle_gamma   90.00
#
_symmetry.space_group_name_H-M   'P 1'
#
loop_
_entity.id
_entity.type
_entity.pdbx_description
1 polymer ?
#
loop_
_entity_poly.entity_id
_entity_poly.type
_entity_poly.pdbx_seq_one_letter_code
_entity_poly.pdbx_strand_id
1 'polypeptide(L)'
;MKKYAITKGSFSGTIWALYNEEGCLVYLNFEDAVIPADLMQSYKRYIPVGSGQLSDFAARSGATVTEVSIAISFEQWYHLLGVLRNKERAMSIWNKLTAETKVQAFYNTKKYLKYCSKNASWYNKMYPDTYLRGRHWETDWDRVAH
;
A
#
# COMPACT_ATOMS: atom_id res chain seq x y z
N MET A 1 -0.68 5.64 -1.70
CA MET A 1 -1.65 4.63 -2.22
C MET A 1 -2.90 4.62 -1.35
N LYS A 2 -4.06 4.40 -1.96
CA LYS A 2 -5.36 4.31 -1.27
C LYS A 2 -6.01 2.96 -1.54
N LYS A 3 -6.67 2.38 -0.54
CA LYS A 3 -7.41 1.13 -0.67
C LYS A 3 -8.88 1.41 -0.43
N TYR A 4 -9.74 0.88 -1.28
CA TYR A 4 -11.19 1.01 -1.17
C TYR A 4 -11.83 -0.37 -1.05
N ALA A 5 -12.76 -0.49 -0.12
CA ALA A 5 -13.71 -1.59 -0.05
C ALA A 5 -14.95 -1.21 -0.85
N ILE A 6 -15.38 -2.09 -1.75
CA ILE A 6 -16.60 -1.95 -2.53
C ILE A 6 -17.54 -3.09 -2.15
N THR A 7 -18.73 -2.75 -1.65
CA THR A 7 -19.77 -3.72 -1.26
C THR A 7 -21.10 -3.34 -1.90
N LYS A 8 -21.97 -4.32 -2.16
CA LYS A 8 -23.31 -4.08 -2.68
C LYS A 8 -24.21 -5.27 -2.36
N GLY A 9 -25.50 -5.05 -2.12
CA GLY A 9 -26.45 -6.14 -1.85
C GLY A 9 -26.64 -7.18 -2.97
N SER A 10 -26.15 -6.92 -4.19
CA SER A 10 -26.25 -7.86 -5.32
C SER A 10 -25.16 -8.92 -5.35
N PHE A 11 -24.16 -8.85 -4.45
CA PHE A 11 -23.15 -9.88 -4.26
C PHE A 11 -22.79 -9.96 -2.77
N SER A 12 -22.26 -11.09 -2.31
CA SER A 12 -21.77 -11.19 -0.93
C SER A 12 -20.27 -10.97 -0.86
N GLY A 13 -19.79 -10.29 0.18
CA GLY A 13 -18.37 -10.05 0.40
C GLY A 13 -17.89 -8.67 -0.05
N THR A 14 -16.58 -8.52 -0.26
CA THR A 14 -15.94 -7.22 -0.53
C THR A 14 -15.00 -7.28 -1.72
N ILE A 15 -15.18 -6.37 -2.66
CA ILE A 15 -14.22 -6.14 -3.75
C ILE A 15 -13.21 -5.10 -3.26
N TRP A 16 -11.92 -5.41 -3.39
CA TRP A 16 -10.85 -4.50 -2.98
C TRP A 16 -10.22 -3.82 -4.18
N ALA A 17 -10.26 -2.49 -4.22
CA ALA A 17 -9.58 -1.69 -5.24
C ALA A 17 -8.43 -0.90 -4.61
N LEU A 18 -7.22 -1.01 -5.17
CA LEU A 18 -6.06 -0.24 -4.76
C LEU A 18 -5.69 0.77 -5.84
N TYR A 19 -5.42 2.00 -5.42
CA TYR A 19 -5.00 3.10 -6.27
C TYR A 19 -3.63 3.62 -5.84
N ASN A 20 -2.82 4.01 -6.83
CA ASN A 20 -1.52 4.64 -6.59
C ASN A 20 -1.69 6.09 -6.09
N GLU A 21 -0.58 6.82 -5.96
CA GLU A 21 -0.58 8.22 -5.49
C GLU A 21 -1.14 9.19 -6.54
N GLU A 22 -1.07 8.82 -7.82
CA GLU A 22 -1.66 9.56 -8.94
C GLU A 22 -3.17 9.30 -9.09
N GLY A 23 -3.75 8.47 -8.21
CA GLY A 23 -5.16 8.10 -8.26
C GLY A 23 -5.50 7.09 -9.36
N CYS A 24 -4.53 6.36 -9.90
CA CYS A 24 -4.74 5.30 -10.89
C CYS A 24 -4.90 3.92 -10.24
N LEU A 25 -5.85 3.12 -10.73
CA LEU A 25 -6.11 1.76 -10.29
C LEU A 25 -4.89 0.88 -10.60
N VAL A 26 -4.32 0.25 -9.57
CA VAL A 26 -3.16 -0.64 -9.68
C VAL A 26 -3.49 -2.10 -9.40
N TYR A 27 -4.52 -2.37 -8.60
CA TYR A 27 -4.89 -3.72 -8.24
C TYR A 27 -6.37 -3.82 -7.90
N LEU A 28 -6.98 -4.93 -8.32
CA LEU A 28 -8.38 -5.24 -8.06
C LEU A 28 -8.51 -6.69 -7.61
N ASN A 29 -9.00 -6.90 -6.39
CA ASN A 29 -9.18 -8.21 -5.79
C ASN A 29 -10.66 -8.54 -5.59
N PHE A 30 -11.04 -9.75 -5.99
CA PHE A 30 -12.38 -10.32 -5.86
C PHE A 30 -12.42 -11.58 -4.98
N GLU A 31 -11.29 -12.00 -4.39
CA GLU A 31 -11.18 -13.25 -3.61
C GLU A 31 -12.18 -13.31 -2.46
N ASP A 32 -12.45 -12.17 -1.81
CA ASP A 32 -13.39 -12.06 -0.70
C ASP A 32 -14.85 -11.84 -1.18
N ALA A 33 -15.12 -11.83 -2.48
CA ALA A 33 -16.43 -11.53 -3.05
C ALA A 33 -16.99 -12.71 -3.88
N VAL A 34 -18.21 -13.12 -3.57
CA VAL A 34 -18.95 -14.11 -4.34
C VAL A 34 -19.88 -13.36 -5.29
N ILE A 35 -19.45 -13.25 -6.55
CA ILE A 35 -20.14 -12.46 -7.58
C ILE A 35 -20.65 -13.41 -8.69
N PRO A 36 -21.93 -13.30 -9.08
CA PRO A 36 -22.44 -13.93 -10.28
C PRO A 36 -21.63 -13.59 -11.54
N ALA A 37 -21.44 -14.56 -12.45
CA ALA A 37 -20.52 -14.42 -13.58
C ALA A 37 -20.88 -13.28 -14.55
N ASP A 38 -22.18 -13.01 -14.72
CA ASP A 38 -22.76 -11.91 -15.49
C ASP A 38 -22.45 -10.54 -14.86
N LEU A 39 -22.48 -10.45 -13.53
CA LEU A 39 -22.12 -9.25 -12.79
C LEU A 39 -20.61 -9.01 -12.77
N MET A 40 -19.79 -10.07 -12.70
CA MET A 40 -18.33 -9.97 -12.67
C MET A 40 -17.77 -9.19 -13.88
N GLN A 41 -18.28 -9.46 -15.09
CA GLN A 41 -17.84 -8.72 -16.29
C GLN A 41 -18.22 -7.24 -16.22
N SER A 42 -19.41 -6.94 -15.71
CA SER A 42 -19.87 -5.57 -15.51
C SER A 42 -18.93 -4.82 -14.55
N TYR A 43 -18.59 -5.39 -13.40
CA TYR A 43 -17.68 -4.75 -12.45
C TYR A 43 -16.29 -4.50 -13.02
N LYS A 44 -15.73 -5.45 -13.77
CA LYS A 44 -14.44 -5.26 -14.44
C LYS A 44 -14.44 -4.11 -15.46
N ARG A 45 -15.59 -3.82 -16.08
CA ARG A 45 -15.74 -2.70 -17.04
C ARG A 45 -16.04 -1.37 -16.37
N TYR A 46 -16.80 -1.38 -15.28
CA TYR A 46 -17.34 -0.15 -14.68
C TYR A 46 -16.51 0.40 -13.52
N ILE A 47 -15.64 -0.41 -12.90
CA ILE A 47 -14.75 0.12 -11.87
C ILE A 47 -13.82 1.14 -12.52
N PRO A 48 -13.85 2.41 -12.06
CA PRO A 48 -13.10 3.46 -12.71
C PRO A 48 -11.61 3.24 -12.54
N VAL A 49 -10.84 3.60 -13.56
CA VAL A 49 -9.38 3.61 -13.48
C VAL A 49 -8.90 4.73 -12.55
N GLY A 50 -9.64 5.85 -12.50
CA GLY A 50 -9.34 6.99 -11.64
C GLY A 50 -10.11 6.96 -10.32
N SER A 51 -9.44 7.11 -9.18
CA SER A 51 -10.09 7.16 -7.86
C SER A 51 -11.06 8.33 -7.71
N GLY A 52 -10.86 9.42 -8.47
CA GLY A 52 -11.75 10.57 -8.48
C GLY A 52 -13.16 10.28 -9.02
N GLN A 53 -13.35 9.18 -9.74
CA GLN A 53 -14.65 8.77 -10.30
C GLN A 53 -15.36 7.73 -9.44
N LEU A 54 -14.79 7.32 -8.29
CA LEU A 54 -15.37 6.30 -7.42
C LEU A 54 -16.70 6.72 -6.80
N SER A 55 -16.90 8.01 -6.51
CA SER A 55 -18.17 8.54 -6.01
C SER A 55 -19.29 8.39 -7.04
N ASP A 56 -18.99 8.72 -8.30
CA ASP A 56 -19.94 8.61 -9.40
C ASP A 56 -20.26 7.14 -9.71
N PHE A 57 -19.24 6.28 -9.64
CA PHE A 57 -19.42 4.84 -9.72
C PHE A 57 -20.31 4.31 -8.61
N ALA A 58 -20.10 4.72 -7.35
CA ALA A 58 -20.92 4.32 -6.20
C ALA A 58 -22.39 4.72 -6.42
N ALA A 59 -22.63 5.96 -6.84
CA ALA A 59 -23.96 6.48 -7.12
C ALA A 59 -24.67 5.73 -8.27
N ARG A 60 -23.97 5.46 -9.38
CA ARG A 60 -24.56 4.77 -10.55
C ARG A 60 -24.79 3.29 -10.31
N SER A 61 -23.84 2.63 -9.65
CA SER A 61 -23.90 1.19 -9.40
C SER A 61 -24.76 0.84 -8.19
N GLY A 62 -25.06 1.80 -7.32
CA GLY A 62 -25.68 1.54 -6.01
C GLY A 62 -24.77 0.76 -5.06
N ALA A 63 -23.46 0.74 -5.33
CA ALA A 63 -22.47 0.13 -4.44
C ALA A 63 -22.04 1.11 -3.35
N THR A 64 -21.71 0.59 -2.18
CA THR A 64 -21.06 1.33 -1.11
C THR A 64 -19.54 1.24 -1.32
N VAL A 65 -18.88 2.40 -1.38
CA VAL A 65 -17.42 2.49 -1.50
C VAL A 65 -16.89 3.18 -0.24
N THR A 66 -16.04 2.48 0.50
CA THR A 66 -15.40 3.02 1.72
C THR A 66 -13.88 2.98 1.57
N GLU A 67 -13.22 4.10 1.88
CA GLU A 67 -11.76 4.12 1.97
C GLU A 67 -11.32 3.37 3.23
N VAL A 68 -10.43 2.40 3.07
CA VAL A 68 -9.91 1.56 4.15
C VAL A 68 -8.42 1.82 4.27
N SER A 69 -7.97 2.10 5.49
CA SER A 69 -6.54 2.28 5.74
C SER A 69 -5.80 0.96 5.48
N ILE A 70 -4.70 1.04 4.73
CA ILE A 70 -3.81 -0.11 4.55
C ILE A 70 -3.03 -0.27 5.85
N ALA A 71 -3.42 -1.24 6.68
CA ALA A 71 -2.66 -1.60 7.85
C ALA A 71 -1.42 -2.41 7.43
N ILE A 72 -0.25 -1.78 7.48
CA ILE A 72 1.04 -2.49 7.37
C ILE A 72 1.49 -2.90 8.76
N SER A 73 1.72 -4.19 8.96
CA SER A 73 2.25 -4.69 10.23
C SER A 73 3.74 -4.40 10.35
N PHE A 74 4.23 -4.27 11.58
CA PHE A 74 5.65 -4.10 11.84
C PHE A 74 6.47 -5.26 11.25
N GLU A 75 6.00 -6.51 11.41
CA GLU A 75 6.71 -7.70 10.91
C GLU A 75 6.84 -7.67 9.39
N GLN A 76 5.80 -7.27 8.65
CA GLN A 76 5.86 -7.14 7.19
C GLN A 76 6.96 -6.16 6.76
N TRP A 77 7.04 -4.99 7.40
CA TRP A 77 8.08 -4.01 7.13
C TRP A 77 9.47 -4.47 7.57
N TYR A 78 9.56 -5.08 8.76
CA TYR A 78 10.81 -5.53 9.35
C TYR A 78 11.48 -6.63 8.52
N HIS A 79 10.69 -7.60 8.05
CA HIS A 79 11.13 -8.63 7.14
C HIS A 79 11.49 -8.07 5.76
N LEU A 80 10.75 -7.07 5.26
CA LEU A 80 11.06 -6.41 4.00
C LEU A 80 12.46 -5.78 4.02
N LEU A 81 12.83 -5.06 5.09
CA LEU A 81 14.15 -4.42 5.19
C LEU A 81 15.30 -5.45 5.19
N GLY A 82 15.03 -6.66 5.70
CA GLY A 82 15.94 -7.80 5.68
C GLY A 82 17.11 -7.72 6.67
N VAL A 83 17.22 -6.64 7.44
CA VAL A 83 18.25 -6.47 8.48
C VAL A 83 17.62 -6.77 9.84
N LEU A 84 17.66 -8.04 10.27
CA LEU A 84 17.00 -8.53 11.48
C LEU A 84 17.79 -8.18 12.77
N ARG A 85 18.02 -6.89 13.01
CA ARG A 85 18.61 -6.36 14.27
C ARG A 85 17.75 -5.27 14.89
N ASN A 86 17.99 -4.93 16.15
CA ASN A 86 17.32 -3.84 16.87
C ASN A 86 15.78 -3.90 16.82
N LYS A 87 15.19 -5.10 16.81
CA LYS A 87 13.76 -5.33 16.62
C LYS A 87 12.91 -4.51 17.60
N GLU A 88 13.19 -4.61 18.90
CA GLU A 88 12.42 -3.92 19.94
C GLU A 88 12.48 -2.40 19.82
N ARG A 89 13.68 -1.85 19.56
CA ARG A 89 13.87 -0.41 19.37
C ARG A 89 13.12 0.09 18.14
N ALA A 90 13.19 -0.65 17.03
CA ALA A 90 12.47 -0.32 15.81
C ALA A 90 10.95 -0.43 16.00
N MET A 91 10.47 -1.45 16.72
CA MET A 91 9.05 -1.64 17.03
C MET A 91 8.50 -0.50 17.89
N SER A 92 9.26 -0.03 18.88
CA SER A 92 8.90 1.13 19.71
C SER A 92 8.73 2.40 18.87
N ILE A 93 9.59 2.62 17.87
CA ILE A 93 9.48 3.75 16.93
C ILE A 93 8.28 3.53 15.99
N TRP A 94 8.14 2.34 15.41
CA TRP A 94 7.07 1.99 14.50
C TRP A 94 5.69 2.22 15.10
N ASN A 95 5.49 1.82 16.36
CA ASN A 95 4.21 1.97 17.04
C ASN A 95 3.79 3.44 17.21
N LYS A 96 4.75 4.37 17.22
CA LYS A 96 4.50 5.82 17.29
C LYS A 96 4.17 6.44 15.93
N LEU A 97 4.39 5.73 14.82
CA LEU A 97 4.09 6.23 13.47
C LEU A 97 2.59 6.18 13.18
N THR A 98 2.09 7.18 12.45
CA THR A 98 0.74 7.18 11.91
C THR A 98 0.58 6.07 10.87
N ALA A 99 -0.66 5.62 10.61
CA ALA A 99 -0.91 4.59 9.59
C ALA A 99 -0.38 5.01 8.21
N GLU A 100 -0.56 6.27 7.84
CA GLU A 100 -0.03 6.86 6.60
C GLU A 100 1.50 6.76 6.55
N THR A 101 2.18 7.14 7.63
CA THR A 101 3.64 7.08 7.71
C THR A 101 4.15 5.65 7.63
N LYS A 102 3.45 4.67 8.22
CA LYS A 102 3.79 3.25 8.13
C LYS A 102 3.71 2.75 6.69
N VAL A 103 2.66 3.15 5.96
CA VAL A 103 2.48 2.83 4.55
C VAL A 103 3.60 3.45 3.71
N GLN A 104 3.91 4.73 3.93
CA GLN A 104 5.00 5.43 3.24
C GLN A 104 6.36 4.76 3.53
N ALA A 105 6.64 4.44 4.79
CA ALA A 105 7.84 3.72 5.20
C ALA A 105 7.97 2.38 4.50
N PHE A 106 6.90 1.60 4.41
CA PHE A 106 6.88 0.32 3.71
C PHE A 106 7.20 0.46 2.21
N TYR A 107 6.55 1.38 1.51
CA TYR A 107 6.79 1.56 0.08
C TYR A 107 8.16 2.14 -0.23
N ASN A 108 8.61 3.16 0.49
CA ASN A 108 9.93 3.75 0.27
C ASN A 108 11.08 2.81 0.71
N THR A 109 10.83 1.85 1.60
CA THR A 109 11.81 0.79 1.91
C THR A 109 12.19 0.00 0.65
N LYS A 110 11.25 -0.24 -0.29
CA LYS A 110 11.58 -0.94 -1.55
C LYS A 110 12.56 -0.14 -2.42
N LYS A 111 12.34 1.18 -2.54
CA LYS A 111 13.22 2.09 -3.27
C LYS A 111 14.60 2.16 -2.60
N TYR A 112 14.62 2.27 -1.28
CA TYR A 112 15.84 2.23 -0.48
C TYR A 112 16.64 0.95 -0.72
N LEU A 113 16.00 -0.23 -0.70
CA LEU A 113 16.68 -1.50 -0.94
C LEU A 113 17.26 -1.59 -2.36
N LYS A 114 16.57 -1.04 -3.36
CA LYS A 114 17.08 -0.91 -4.74
C LYS A 114 18.32 -0.02 -4.78
N TYR A 115 18.30 1.12 -4.09
CA TYR A 115 19.46 2.00 -3.96
C TYR A 115 20.65 1.29 -3.30
N CYS A 116 20.44 0.59 -2.18
CA CYS A 116 21.48 -0.19 -1.50
C CYS A 116 22.06 -1.28 -2.40
N SER A 117 21.22 -1.94 -3.19
CA SER A 117 21.66 -2.96 -4.14
C SER A 117 22.56 -2.38 -5.23
N LYS A 118 22.17 -1.23 -5.81
CA LYS A 118 22.97 -0.51 -6.81
C LYS A 118 24.32 -0.03 -6.28
N ASN A 119 24.39 0.34 -5.01
CA ASN A 119 25.57 0.95 -4.37
C ASN A 119 26.26 0.00 -3.38
N ALA A 120 26.06 -1.31 -3.52
CA ALA A 120 26.53 -2.30 -2.54
C ALA A 120 28.05 -2.32 -2.33
N SER A 121 28.84 -1.74 -3.25
CA SER A 121 30.30 -1.64 -3.10
C SER A 121 30.75 -0.64 -2.02
N TRP A 122 29.93 0.36 -1.68
CA TRP A 122 30.30 1.41 -0.73
C TRP A 122 29.19 1.80 0.25
N TYR A 123 27.95 1.34 0.04
CA TYR A 123 26.81 1.68 0.88
C TYR A 123 26.18 0.45 1.52
N ASN A 124 26.16 0.42 2.86
CA ASN A 124 25.54 -0.65 3.63
C ASN A 124 24.10 -0.32 4.02
N LYS A 125 23.25 -1.36 4.09
CA LYS A 125 21.89 -1.22 4.59
C LYS A 125 21.90 -0.75 6.05
N MET A 126 21.02 0.20 6.35
CA MET A 126 20.79 0.74 7.68
C MET A 126 20.07 -0.28 8.56
N TYR A 127 20.34 -0.20 9.86
CA TYR A 127 19.54 -0.93 10.84
C TYR A 127 18.10 -0.38 10.87
N PRO A 128 17.11 -1.23 11.17
CA PRO A 128 15.69 -0.86 11.21
C PRO A 128 15.40 0.39 12.06
N ASP A 129 15.98 0.47 13.26
CA ASP A 129 15.77 1.61 14.16
C ASP A 129 16.42 2.90 13.63
N THR A 130 17.57 2.77 12.95
CA THR A 130 18.27 3.90 12.32
C THR A 130 17.48 4.42 11.13
N TYR A 131 16.98 3.52 10.28
CA TYR A 131 16.11 3.84 9.15
C TYR A 131 14.88 4.62 9.62
N LEU A 132 14.21 4.14 10.68
CA LEU A 132 13.00 4.78 11.18
C LEU A 132 13.30 6.10 11.91
N ARG A 133 14.32 6.16 12.75
CA ARG A 133 14.67 7.38 13.50
C ARG A 133 15.07 8.53 12.58
N GLY A 134 15.80 8.21 11.51
CA GLY A 134 16.23 9.19 10.50
C GLY A 134 15.16 9.58 9.49
N ARG A 135 13.92 9.07 9.61
CA ARG A 135 12.83 9.31 8.64
C ARG A 135 13.26 9.04 7.20
N HIS A 136 14.09 8.03 6.97
CA HIS A 136 14.67 7.73 5.66
C HIS A 136 13.63 7.35 4.60
N TRP A 137 12.38 7.13 5.01
CA TRP A 137 11.25 7.01 4.09
C TRP A 137 10.85 8.32 3.40
N GLU A 138 11.38 9.46 3.81
CA GLU A 138 11.11 10.76 3.17
C GLU A 138 12.13 11.06 2.07
N THR A 139 13.25 10.33 2.06
CA THR A 139 14.26 10.44 1.03
C THR A 139 13.77 9.81 -0.28
N ASP A 140 13.88 10.55 -1.38
CA ASP A 140 13.60 10.01 -2.71
C ASP A 140 14.81 9.22 -3.25
N TRP A 141 14.95 7.98 -2.78
CA TRP A 141 16.07 7.10 -3.10
C TRP A 141 16.23 6.79 -4.59
N ASP A 142 15.19 6.95 -5.41
CA ASP A 142 15.29 6.80 -6.87
C ASP A 142 16.04 7.98 -7.53
N ARG A 143 16.06 9.16 -6.89
CA ARG A 143 16.75 10.37 -7.38
C ARG A 143 18.14 10.59 -6.79
N VAL A 144 18.51 9.83 -5.74
CA VAL A 144 19.84 9.93 -5.10
C VAL A 144 20.91 9.13 -5.88
N ALA A 145 20.51 8.21 -6.76
CA ALA A 145 21.44 7.48 -7.60
C ALA A 145 21.88 8.35 -8.80
N HIS A 146 23.08 8.93 -8.72
CA HIS A 146 23.80 9.52 -9.85
C HIS A 146 24.36 8.43 -10.77
#